data_AF-A0A6I9NXY6-F1
#
_entry.id   AF-A0A6I9NXY6-F1
#
_cell.length_a   1.000
_cell.length_b   1.000
_cell.length_c   1.000
_cell.angle_alpha   90.00
_cell.angle_beta   90.00
_cell.angle_gamma   90.00
#
_symmetry.space_group_name_H-M   'P 1'
#
loop_
_entity.id
_entity.type
_entity.pdbx_description
1 polymer ?
#
loop_
_entity_poly.entity_id
_entity_poly.type
_entity_poly.pdbx_seq_one_letter_code
_entity_poly.pdbx_strand_id
1 'polypeptide(L)'
;MDWSVEAAVAAFTQARAPGIYKGEYLKELFRRYGEEEDSPPAPALPEWCFDDDDEEDVDDDGKSVGQDSGPSSSGSSAGKRKKEKIKL
;
A
#
# COMPACT_ATOMS: atom_id res chain seq x y z
N MET A 1 3.33 14.65 -29.30
CA MET A 1 3.35 15.37 -28.00
C MET A 1 3.91 14.37 -27.04
N ASP A 2 5.23 14.37 -26.93
CA ASP A 2 6.00 13.30 -26.34
C ASP A 2 6.53 13.85 -25.03
N TRP A 3 5.91 13.42 -23.93
CA TRP A 3 6.27 13.85 -22.59
C TRP A 3 7.43 12.98 -22.08
N SER A 4 8.37 13.60 -21.37
CA SER A 4 9.34 12.82 -20.58
C SER A 4 8.66 12.20 -19.36
N VAL A 5 9.22 11.12 -18.83
CA VAL A 5 8.66 10.43 -17.65
C VAL A 5 8.67 11.34 -16.42
N GLU A 6 9.70 12.18 -16.27
CA GLU A 6 9.83 13.16 -15.21
C GLU A 6 8.71 14.20 -15.28
N ALA A 7 8.46 14.75 -16.48
CA ALA A 7 7.40 15.72 -16.70
C ALA A 7 6.00 15.12 -16.43
N ALA A 8 5.78 13.87 -16.85
CA ALA A 8 4.51 13.18 -16.65
C ALA A 8 4.25 12.90 -15.17
N VAL A 9 5.24 12.39 -14.43
CA VAL A 9 5.13 12.13 -12.99
C VAL A 9 4.94 13.43 -12.23
N ALA A 10 5.69 14.49 -12.56
CA ALA A 10 5.55 15.79 -11.91
C ALA A 10 4.16 16.41 -12.12
N ALA A 11 3.63 16.38 -13.34
CA ALA A 11 2.29 16.89 -13.61
C ALA A 11 1.20 16.07 -12.92
N PHE A 12 1.34 14.74 -12.87
CA PHE A 12 0.40 13.89 -12.15
C PHE A 12 0.39 14.20 -10.64
N THR A 13 1.56 14.40 -10.04
CA THR A 13 1.67 14.82 -8.63
C THR A 13 1.02 16.18 -8.38
N GLN A 14 1.16 17.14 -9.29
CA GLN A 14 0.52 18.45 -9.18
C GLN A 14 -1.00 18.37 -9.33
N ALA A 15 -1.49 17.55 -10.26
CA ALA A 15 -2.92 17.38 -10.50
C ALA A 15 -3.61 16.58 -9.38
N ARG A 16 -2.91 15.65 -8.74
CA ARG A 16 -3.44 14.78 -7.69
C ARG A 16 -2.36 14.45 -6.65
N ALA A 17 -2.14 15.37 -5.72
CA ALA A 17 -1.19 15.15 -4.63
C ALA A 17 -1.57 13.91 -3.78
N PRO A 18 -0.60 13.08 -3.35
CA PRO A 18 0.85 13.26 -3.49
C PRO A 18 1.43 12.65 -4.79
N GLY A 19 0.58 12.26 -5.74
CA GLY A 19 0.97 11.54 -6.95
C GLY A 19 1.03 10.02 -6.72
N ILE A 20 1.90 9.35 -7.46
CA ILE A 20 2.09 7.91 -7.36
C ILE A 20 2.89 7.61 -6.08
N TYR A 21 2.25 7.05 -5.07
CA TYR A 21 2.87 6.74 -3.77
C TYR A 21 3.39 5.30 -3.65
N LYS A 22 3.25 4.46 -4.70
CA LYS A 22 3.85 3.12 -4.76
C LYS A 22 5.22 3.19 -5.45
N GLY A 23 6.30 3.03 -4.69
CA GLY A 23 7.67 3.17 -5.20
C GLY A 23 8.01 2.22 -6.36
N GLU A 24 7.53 0.98 -6.32
CA GLU A 24 7.77 0.00 -7.39
C GLU A 24 7.13 0.42 -8.72
N TYR A 25 6.04 1.20 -8.67
CA TYR A 25 5.38 1.70 -9.89
C TYR A 25 6.17 2.87 -10.49
N LEU A 26 6.75 3.73 -9.64
CA LEU A 26 7.67 4.78 -10.08
C LEU A 26 8.89 4.17 -10.77
N LYS A 27 9.55 3.20 -10.12
CA LYS A 27 10.70 2.49 -10.73
C LYS A 27 10.34 1.86 -12.07
N GLU A 28 9.19 1.20 -12.15
CA GLU A 28 8.75 0.56 -13.40
C GLU A 28 8.47 1.57 -14.52
N LEU A 29 7.90 2.74 -14.18
CA LEU A 29 7.70 3.82 -15.15
C LEU A 29 9.04 4.33 -15.68
N PHE A 30 9.99 4.60 -14.79
CA PHE A 30 11.31 5.07 -15.16
C PHE A 30 12.08 4.01 -15.95
N ARG A 31 12.00 2.73 -15.58
CA ARG A 31 12.58 1.62 -16.36
C ARG A 31 12.05 1.50 -17.80
N ARG A 32 10.78 1.84 -18.04
CA ARG A 32 10.15 1.73 -19.37
C ARG A 32 10.36 2.95 -20.26
N TYR A 33 10.42 4.14 -19.64
CA TYR A 33 10.30 5.41 -20.35
C TYR A 33 11.45 6.40 -20.07
N GLY A 34 12.43 6.02 -19.25
CA GLY A 34 13.60 6.81 -18.89
C GLY A 34 14.69 5.94 -18.25
N GLU A 35 15.35 6.45 -17.21
CA GLU A 35 16.40 5.74 -16.47
C GLU A 35 15.88 5.32 -15.09
N GLU A 36 15.99 4.04 -14.73
CA GLU A 36 15.51 3.53 -13.44
C GLU A 36 16.19 4.22 -12.25
N GLU A 37 17.46 4.62 -12.39
CA GLU A 37 18.25 5.30 -11.37
C GLU A 37 17.73 6.72 -11.06
N ASP A 38 17.03 7.34 -12.01
CA ASP A 38 16.43 8.68 -11.85
C ASP A 38 15.02 8.62 -11.23
N SER A 39 14.52 7.42 -10.92
CA SER A 39 13.21 7.26 -10.28
C SER A 39 13.18 7.98 -8.93
N PRO A 40 12.23 8.91 -8.69
CA PRO A 40 12.09 9.56 -7.40
C PRO A 40 11.64 8.55 -6.34
N PRO A 41 11.98 8.80 -5.06
CA PRO A 41 11.43 8.02 -3.96
C PRO A 41 9.92 8.20 -3.88
N ALA A 42 9.23 7.18 -3.36
CA ALA A 42 7.81 7.27 -3.10
C ALA A 42 7.51 8.40 -2.08
N PRO A 43 6.53 9.28 -2.34
CA PRO A 43 6.07 10.26 -1.37
C PRO A 43 5.44 9.60 -0.15
N ALA A 44 5.32 10.37 0.94
CA ALA A 44 4.59 9.94 2.13
C ALA A 44 3.12 9.65 1.81
N LEU A 45 2.57 8.63 2.47
CA LEU A 45 1.15 8.31 2.38
C LEU A 45 0.33 9.43 3.04
N PRO A 46 -0.74 9.91 2.40
CA PRO A 46 -1.66 10.85 3.03
C PRO A 46 -2.43 10.20 4.18
N GLU A 47 -2.93 11.02 5.11
CA GLU A 47 -3.69 10.55 6.27
C GLU A 47 -4.91 9.68 5.90
N TRP A 48 -5.61 10.01 4.80
CA TRP A 48 -6.78 9.25 4.33
C TRP A 48 -6.47 7.79 3.94
N CYS A 49 -5.19 7.43 3.76
CA CYS A 49 -4.82 6.02 3.54
C CYS A 49 -4.95 5.16 4.81
N PHE A 50 -5.10 5.76 5.99
CA PHE A 50 -5.16 5.06 7.28
C PHE A 50 -6.52 5.18 7.98
N ASP A 51 -7.47 5.93 7.40
CA ASP A 51 -8.78 6.22 8.00
C ASP A 51 -9.67 4.97 8.10
N ASP A 52 -9.62 4.09 7.09
CA ASP A 52 -10.36 2.81 7.05
C ASP A 52 -9.78 1.69 7.94
N ASP A 53 -8.56 1.82 8.45
CA ASP A 53 -7.92 0.79 9.30
C ASP A 53 -8.30 0.93 10.79
N ASP A 54 -8.82 2.09 11.21
CA ASP A 54 -9.19 2.41 12.60
C ASP A 54 -10.72 2.53 12.80
N GLU A 55 -11.51 2.54 11.73
CA GLU A 55 -12.96 2.38 11.82
C GLU A 55 -13.24 0.89 12.07
N GLU A 56 -13.70 0.56 13.29
CA GLU A 56 -14.26 -0.75 13.56
C GLU A 56 -15.21 -1.06 12.40
N ASP A 57 -14.91 -2.10 11.61
CA ASP A 57 -15.75 -2.55 10.51
C ASP A 57 -17.15 -2.74 11.08
N VAL A 58 -17.97 -1.71 10.91
CA VAL A 58 -19.37 -1.68 11.28
C VAL A 58 -20.09 -2.03 10.01
N ASP A 59 -20.93 -3.06 10.07
CA ASP A 59 -21.82 -3.33 8.97
C ASP A 59 -22.76 -2.13 8.72
N ASP A 60 -23.47 -2.15 7.60
CA ASP A 60 -24.50 -1.14 7.24
C ASP A 60 -25.59 -1.00 8.33
N ASP A 61 -25.68 -1.96 9.25
CA ASP A 61 -26.58 -1.99 10.42
C ASP A 61 -25.94 -1.38 11.70
N GLY A 62 -24.72 -0.86 11.62
CA GLY A 62 -24.02 -0.20 12.73
C GLY A 62 -23.49 -1.16 13.81
N LYS A 63 -23.28 -2.43 13.48
CA LYS A 63 -22.74 -3.44 14.39
C LYS A 63 -21.26 -3.68 14.10
N SER A 64 -20.40 -3.48 15.10
CA SER A 64 -18.98 -3.83 14.98
C SER A 64 -18.82 -5.34 14.74
N VAL A 65 -18.08 -5.73 13.71
CA VAL A 65 -17.84 -7.14 13.34
C VAL A 65 -16.97 -7.92 14.32
N GLY A 66 -16.69 -7.35 15.48
CA GLY A 66 -15.97 -7.98 16.57
C GLY A 66 -16.89 -8.34 17.73
N GLN A 67 -17.60 -9.47 17.66
CA GLN A 67 -17.62 -10.52 18.72
C GLN A 67 -18.70 -11.61 18.49
N ASP A 68 -18.18 -12.84 18.35
CA ASP A 68 -18.75 -14.20 18.57
C ASP A 68 -20.10 -14.59 17.93
N SER A 69 -20.16 -15.58 17.03
CA SER A 69 -20.14 -17.00 17.40
C SER A 69 -20.12 -17.95 16.18
N GLY A 70 -19.20 -18.94 16.16
CA GLY A 70 -19.36 -20.23 15.46
C GLY A 70 -18.32 -20.62 14.39
N PRO A 71 -17.72 -21.83 14.43
CA PRO A 71 -16.63 -22.22 13.52
C PRO A 71 -17.14 -22.62 12.14
N SER A 72 -16.83 -21.82 11.11
CA SER A 72 -16.96 -22.27 9.73
C SER A 72 -15.58 -22.57 9.16
N SER A 73 -15.33 -23.87 9.00
CA SER A 73 -14.16 -24.47 8.37
C SER A 73 -14.10 -24.17 6.88
N SER A 74 -12.91 -23.75 6.41
CA SER A 74 -12.16 -24.28 5.24
C SER A 74 -11.33 -23.17 4.56
N GLY A 75 -10.01 -23.23 4.66
CA GLY A 75 -9.11 -22.38 3.87
C GLY A 75 -7.67 -22.32 4.39
N SER A 76 -6.87 -23.32 4.05
CA SER A 76 -5.38 -23.34 3.87
C SER A 76 -4.68 -21.96 3.90
N SER A 77 -3.50 -21.71 4.51
CA SER A 77 -2.38 -22.57 4.91
C SER A 77 -1.25 -21.71 5.55
N ALA A 78 -0.54 -22.33 6.51
CA ALA A 78 0.91 -22.23 6.81
C ALA A 78 1.57 -20.89 7.23
N GLY A 79 2.23 -20.87 8.40
CA GLY A 79 3.41 -20.01 8.57
C GLY A 79 3.87 -19.49 9.94
N LYS A 80 3.42 -19.99 11.11
CA LYS A 80 3.98 -19.54 12.40
C LYS A 80 5.28 -20.27 12.74
N ARG A 81 6.43 -19.57 12.76
CA ARG A 81 7.59 -19.97 13.59
C ARG A 81 8.25 -18.77 14.26
N LYS A 82 8.06 -18.68 15.57
CA LYS A 82 8.67 -17.74 16.51
C LYS A 82 10.11 -18.18 16.78
N LYS A 83 11.08 -17.26 16.65
CA LYS A 83 12.50 -17.50 16.92
C LYS A 83 12.79 -17.14 18.38
N GLU A 84 13.15 -18.13 19.20
CA GLU A 84 13.63 -17.92 20.58
C GLU A 84 15.16 -18.00 20.62
N LYS A 85 15.76 -17.20 21.52
CA LYS A 85 17.19 -16.88 21.61
C LYS A 85 17.89 -17.84 22.58
N ILE A 86 18.83 -18.63 22.08
CA ILE A 86 19.74 -19.49 22.86
C ILE A 86 20.82 -18.61 23.51
N LYS A 87 20.96 -18.71 24.84
CA LYS A 87 22.13 -18.22 25.58
C LYS A 87 23.10 -19.41 25.76
N LEU A 88 24.38 -19.14 25.48
CA LEU A 88 25.53 -20.03 25.74
C LEU A 88 25.69 -20.28 27.24
#